data_AF-A0A8S1ZEY9-F1
#
_entry.id   AF-A0A8S1ZEY9-F1
#
_cell.length_a   1.000
_cell.length_b   1.000
_cell.length_c   1.000
_cell.angle_alpha   90.00
_cell.angle_beta   90.00
_cell.angle_gamma   90.00
#
_symmetry.space_group_name_H-M   'P 1'
#
loop_
_entity.id
_entity.type
_entity.pdbx_description
1 polymer ?
#
loop_
_entity_poly.entity_id
_entity_poly.type
_entity_poly.pdbx_seq_one_letter_code
_entity_poly.pdbx_strand_id
1 'polypeptide(L)'
;MKPSLHQPLLFFFLATVLPLFLTVHSQSDDSDFIRTSCNTTLYPDLCFSSLSSFSSSVHNDPALLARAAISVTLTKTLDLASYLANVTTLQPESNEDGAHHPTAAAVFHDCFDNLKDAVEEMRGSMKQMRELVSTGSLESFRFQMSNVQTWLSAALTDEETCTDGFKDIHDEPRKDDVCARVDDVKKMTSNALALVNRCVDKAIH
;
A
#
# COMPACT_ATOMS: atom_id res chain seq x y z
N MET A 1 13.11 -35.29 -83.75
CA MET A 1 12.00 -34.39 -83.37
C MET A 1 10.95 -35.22 -82.63
N LYS A 2 10.90 -35.09 -81.30
CA LYS A 2 9.86 -35.60 -80.39
C LYS A 2 9.89 -34.74 -79.11
N PRO A 3 8.74 -34.49 -78.47
CA PRO A 3 8.50 -33.30 -77.63
C PRO A 3 8.94 -33.47 -76.17
N SER A 4 9.21 -32.34 -75.52
CA SER A 4 9.44 -32.22 -74.08
C SER A 4 8.12 -32.37 -73.31
N LEU A 5 8.18 -33.07 -72.16
CA LEU A 5 7.09 -33.16 -71.20
C LEU A 5 7.46 -32.29 -69.99
N HIS A 6 6.75 -31.17 -69.81
CA HIS A 6 6.84 -30.35 -68.60
C HIS A 6 6.05 -31.02 -67.47
N GLN A 7 6.72 -31.27 -66.36
CA GLN A 7 6.13 -31.75 -65.10
C GLN A 7 5.90 -30.53 -64.19
N PRO A 8 4.69 -30.27 -63.69
CA PRO A 8 4.50 -29.18 -62.73
C PRO A 8 4.91 -29.67 -61.33
N LEU A 9 5.81 -28.92 -60.69
CA LEU A 9 6.14 -29.05 -59.27
C LEU A 9 4.94 -28.58 -58.44
N LEU A 10 4.25 -29.53 -57.80
CA LEU A 10 3.25 -29.24 -56.76
C LEU A 10 3.96 -28.79 -55.49
N PHE A 11 4.01 -27.48 -55.24
CA PHE A 11 4.39 -26.91 -53.94
C PHE A 11 3.24 -27.12 -52.94
N PHE A 12 3.32 -28.14 -52.10
CA PHE A 12 2.50 -28.26 -50.90
C PHE A 12 3.04 -27.29 -49.83
N PHE A 13 2.45 -26.09 -49.72
CA PHE A 13 2.63 -25.24 -48.55
C PHE A 13 1.82 -25.82 -47.39
N LEU A 14 2.45 -26.59 -46.50
CA LEU A 14 1.90 -26.82 -45.16
C LEU A 14 2.09 -25.54 -44.35
N ALA A 15 1.06 -24.70 -44.28
CA ALA A 15 0.97 -23.66 -43.28
C ALA A 15 0.73 -24.32 -41.92
N THR A 16 1.79 -24.51 -41.14
CA THR A 16 1.67 -24.87 -39.72
C THR A 16 1.06 -23.67 -38.99
N VAL A 17 -0.25 -23.72 -38.78
CA VAL A 17 -0.94 -22.80 -37.87
C VAL A 17 -0.46 -23.14 -36.46
N LEU A 18 0.52 -22.38 -35.96
CA LEU A 18 0.88 -22.42 -34.55
C LEU A 18 -0.30 -21.81 -33.79
N PRO A 19 -0.98 -22.54 -32.89
CA PRO A 19 -2.01 -21.92 -32.06
C PRO A 19 -1.33 -20.85 -31.19
N LEU A 20 -1.67 -19.59 -31.44
CA LEU A 20 -1.41 -18.52 -30.51
C LEU A 20 -2.28 -18.80 -29.28
N PHE A 21 -1.75 -19.52 -28.29
CA PHE A 21 -2.38 -19.61 -27.00
C PHE A 21 -2.37 -18.21 -26.38
N LEU A 22 -3.45 -17.46 -26.59
CA LEU A 22 -3.78 -16.34 -25.73
C LEU A 22 -4.15 -16.96 -24.38
N THR A 23 -3.20 -17.01 -23.45
CA THR A 23 -3.52 -17.24 -22.05
C THR A 23 -4.34 -16.04 -21.58
N VAL A 24 -5.67 -16.16 -21.64
CA VAL A 24 -6.58 -15.27 -20.92
C VAL A 24 -6.34 -15.59 -19.44
N HIS A 25 -5.37 -14.92 -18.84
CA HIS A 25 -5.23 -14.92 -17.38
C HIS A 25 -6.51 -14.28 -16.84
N SER A 26 -7.32 -15.08 -16.15
CA SER A 26 -8.66 -14.65 -15.80
C SER A 26 -8.56 -13.52 -14.78
N GLN A 27 -9.12 -12.36 -15.11
CA GLN A 27 -9.25 -11.23 -14.18
C GLN A 27 -9.97 -11.63 -12.87
N SER A 28 -10.74 -12.73 -12.88
CA SER A 28 -11.35 -13.33 -11.68
C SER A 28 -10.30 -13.84 -10.68
N ASP A 29 -9.27 -14.54 -11.17
CA ASP A 29 -8.34 -15.28 -10.30
C ASP A 29 -7.43 -14.31 -9.52
N ASP A 30 -7.01 -13.22 -10.17
CA ASP A 30 -6.21 -12.16 -9.51
C ASP A 30 -7.04 -11.38 -8.48
N SER A 31 -8.34 -11.19 -8.70
CA SER A 31 -9.22 -10.55 -7.72
C SER A 31 -9.49 -11.46 -6.52
N ASP A 32 -9.64 -12.75 -6.76
CA ASP A 32 -9.83 -13.77 -5.72
C ASP A 32 -8.61 -13.89 -4.80
N PHE A 33 -7.40 -13.73 -5.34
CA PHE A 33 -6.19 -13.67 -4.53
C PHE A 33 -6.16 -12.45 -3.59
N ILE A 34 -6.50 -11.25 -4.08
CA ILE A 34 -6.57 -10.06 -3.23
C ILE A 34 -7.60 -10.27 -2.13
N ARG A 35 -8.80 -10.79 -2.47
CA ARG A 35 -9.86 -11.07 -1.49
C ARG A 35 -9.39 -12.06 -0.43
N THR A 36 -8.81 -13.18 -0.84
CA THR A 36 -8.29 -14.20 0.08
C THR A 36 -7.18 -13.65 0.97
N SER A 37 -6.35 -12.75 0.45
CA SER A 37 -5.29 -12.09 1.21
C SER A 37 -5.82 -11.08 2.21
N CYS A 38 -6.84 -10.31 1.83
CA CYS A 38 -7.49 -9.35 2.71
C CYS A 38 -8.31 -10.01 3.83
N ASN A 39 -8.85 -11.21 3.61
CA ASN A 39 -9.60 -11.93 4.65
C ASN A 39 -8.77 -12.30 5.89
N THR A 40 -7.43 -12.20 5.83
CA THR A 40 -6.55 -12.43 6.99
C THR A 40 -6.18 -11.14 7.71
N THR A 41 -6.64 -9.98 7.26
CA THR A 41 -6.35 -8.68 7.88
C THR A 41 -7.45 -8.29 8.86
N LEU A 42 -7.17 -7.31 9.72
CA LEU A 42 -8.14 -6.83 10.71
C LEU A 42 -9.33 -6.08 10.06
N TYR A 43 -9.08 -5.41 8.93
CA TYR A 43 -10.09 -4.63 8.20
C TYR A 43 -10.24 -5.15 6.76
N PRO A 44 -10.84 -6.34 6.55
CA PRO A 44 -10.83 -7.06 5.28
C PRO A 44 -11.53 -6.32 4.14
N ASP A 45 -12.69 -5.69 4.41
CA ASP A 45 -13.44 -4.94 3.39
C ASP A 45 -12.69 -3.69 2.93
N LEU A 46 -12.07 -2.97 3.87
CA LEU A 46 -11.21 -1.82 3.57
C LEU A 46 -9.98 -2.26 2.78
N CYS A 47 -9.35 -3.36 3.17
CA CYS A 47 -8.21 -3.95 2.43
C CYS A 47 -8.62 -4.25 0.99
N PHE A 48 -9.72 -4.98 0.79
CA PHE A 48 -10.14 -5.41 -0.55
C PHE A 48 -10.53 -4.22 -1.42
N SER A 49 -11.36 -3.31 -0.91
CA SER A 49 -11.80 -2.13 -1.67
C SER A 49 -10.65 -1.20 -2.05
N SER A 50 -9.62 -1.10 -1.20
CA SER A 50 -8.43 -0.29 -1.47
C SER A 50 -7.48 -0.91 -2.50
N LEU A 51 -7.53 -2.24 -2.67
CA LEU A 51 -6.55 -3.00 -3.45
C LEU A 51 -7.11 -3.67 -4.69
N SER A 52 -8.42 -3.83 -4.83
CA SER A 52 -9.03 -4.61 -5.92
C SER A 52 -8.67 -4.11 -7.32
N SER A 53 -8.40 -2.80 -7.47
CA SER A 53 -7.95 -2.21 -8.74
C SER A 53 -6.53 -2.60 -9.15
N PHE A 54 -5.74 -3.18 -8.25
CA PHE A 54 -4.37 -3.61 -8.49
C PHE A 54 -4.27 -5.08 -8.92
N SER A 55 -5.39 -5.81 -9.07
CA SER A 55 -5.43 -7.24 -9.40
C SER A 55 -4.50 -7.60 -10.57
N SER A 56 -4.61 -6.87 -11.68
CA SER A 56 -3.79 -7.06 -12.88
C SER A 56 -2.31 -6.67 -12.73
N SER A 57 -1.92 -6.01 -11.64
CA SER A 57 -0.53 -5.61 -11.40
C SER A 57 0.15 -6.48 -10.34
N VAL A 58 -0.63 -7.14 -9.48
CA VAL A 58 -0.09 -8.01 -8.42
C VAL A 58 0.05 -9.46 -8.86
N HIS A 59 -0.77 -9.96 -9.79
CA HIS A 59 -0.66 -11.32 -10.36
C HIS A 59 -0.36 -12.43 -9.34
N ASN A 60 -1.15 -12.51 -8.26
CA ASN A 60 -0.99 -13.50 -7.19
C ASN A 60 0.35 -13.44 -6.42
N ASP A 61 1.13 -12.37 -6.55
CA ASP A 61 2.41 -12.16 -5.85
C ASP A 61 2.18 -11.43 -4.51
N PRO A 62 2.48 -12.07 -3.36
CA PRO A 62 2.34 -11.44 -2.04
C PRO A 62 3.21 -10.21 -1.83
N ALA A 63 4.41 -10.15 -2.42
CA ALA A 63 5.30 -9.00 -2.30
C ALA A 63 4.78 -7.81 -3.11
N LEU A 64 4.24 -8.06 -4.31
CA LEU A 64 3.58 -7.01 -5.09
C LEU A 64 2.31 -6.51 -4.42
N LEU A 65 1.52 -7.39 -3.79
CA LEU A 65 0.33 -7.01 -3.04
C LEU A 65 0.69 -6.18 -1.79
N ALA A 66 1.70 -6.60 -1.02
CA ALA A 66 2.19 -5.83 0.13
C ALA A 66 2.70 -4.46 -0.31
N ARG A 67 3.44 -4.39 -1.43
CA ARG A 67 3.91 -3.11 -2.00
C ARG A 67 2.75 -2.22 -2.44
N ALA A 68 1.70 -2.78 -3.05
CA ALA A 68 0.50 -2.03 -3.41
C ALA A 68 -0.20 -1.46 -2.16
N ALA A 69 -0.34 -2.26 -1.10
CA ALA A 69 -0.92 -1.83 0.17
C ALA A 69 -0.15 -0.66 0.78
N ILE A 70 1.18 -0.77 0.92
CA ILE A 70 2.00 0.31 1.46
C ILE A 70 1.88 1.57 0.57
N SER A 71 1.87 1.41 -0.76
CA SER A 71 1.74 2.54 -1.68
C SER A 71 0.41 3.28 -1.53
N VAL A 72 -0.71 2.55 -1.43
CA VAL A 72 -2.03 3.17 -1.27
C VAL A 72 -2.13 3.87 0.08
N THR A 73 -1.66 3.23 1.15
CA THR A 73 -1.61 3.84 2.49
C THR A 73 -0.77 5.11 2.48
N LEU A 74 0.46 5.06 1.93
CA LEU A 74 1.35 6.22 1.83
C LEU A 74 0.70 7.40 1.09
N THR A 75 -0.02 7.15 -0.01
CA THR A 75 -0.75 8.21 -0.72
C THR A 75 -1.82 8.84 0.18
N LYS A 76 -2.59 8.03 0.92
CA LYS A 76 -3.63 8.54 1.82
C LYS A 76 -3.07 9.31 3.00
N THR A 77 -1.99 8.84 3.61
CA THR A 77 -1.31 9.55 4.71
C THR A 77 -0.69 10.86 4.22
N LEU A 78 -0.13 10.90 3.00
CA LEU A 78 0.37 12.13 2.39
C LEU A 78 -0.73 13.16 2.10
N ASP A 79 -1.87 12.71 1.55
CA ASP A 79 -3.04 13.56 1.31
C ASP A 79 -3.55 14.16 2.63
N LEU A 80 -3.57 13.35 3.70
CA LEU A 80 -3.99 13.78 5.03
C LEU A 80 -3.01 14.77 5.68
N ALA A 81 -1.71 14.52 5.61
CA ALA A 81 -0.69 15.46 6.07
C ALA A 81 -0.80 16.81 5.33
N SER A 82 -1.06 16.77 4.02
CA SER A 82 -1.27 17.98 3.20
C SER A 82 -2.54 18.73 3.61
N TYR A 83 -3.62 18.00 3.93
CA TYR A 83 -4.83 18.59 4.48
C TYR A 83 -4.55 19.28 5.82
N LEU A 84 -3.83 18.64 6.75
CA LEU A 84 -3.50 19.23 8.05
C LEU A 84 -2.59 20.44 7.94
N ALA A 85 -1.62 20.46 7.01
CA ALA A 85 -0.79 21.63 6.76
C ALA A 85 -1.64 22.88 6.41
N ASN A 86 -2.75 22.67 5.68
CA ASN A 86 -3.67 23.76 5.38
C ASN A 86 -4.52 24.16 6.60
N VAL A 87 -4.85 23.21 7.48
CA VAL A 87 -5.59 23.50 8.72
C VAL A 87 -4.73 24.28 9.72
N THR A 88 -3.46 23.89 9.90
CA THR A 88 -2.53 24.52 10.85
C THR A 88 -2.15 25.94 10.43
N THR A 89 -1.99 26.19 9.13
CA THR A 89 -1.69 27.54 8.60
C THR A 89 -2.84 28.55 8.75
N LEU A 90 -4.07 28.08 8.99
CA LEU A 90 -5.26 28.92 9.13
C LEU A 90 -5.64 29.23 10.59
N GLN A 91 -4.98 28.60 11.57
CA GLN A 91 -5.28 28.87 12.98
C GLN A 91 -4.48 30.06 13.49
N PRO A 92 -5.14 31.13 13.99
CA PRO A 92 -4.47 32.17 14.75
C PRO A 92 -3.85 31.56 16.00
N GLU A 93 -2.64 31.98 16.37
CA GLU A 93 -2.10 31.67 17.69
C GLU A 93 -3.03 32.30 18.75
N SER A 94 -3.79 31.46 19.44
CA SER A 94 -4.58 31.89 20.58
C SER A 94 -3.64 32.15 21.74
N ASN A 95 -3.49 33.43 22.10
CA ASN A 95 -2.86 33.83 23.36
C ASN A 95 -3.80 33.47 24.51
N GLU A 96 -3.87 32.19 24.89
CA GLU A 96 -4.55 31.79 26.13
C GLU A 96 -3.56 31.62 27.29
N ASP A 97 -3.97 32.21 28.39
CA ASP A 97 -3.24 32.54 29.59
C ASP A 97 -3.11 31.31 30.49
N GLY A 98 -1.88 30.90 30.81
CA GLY A 98 -1.53 30.18 32.04
C GLY A 98 -2.11 28.77 32.31
N ALA A 99 -2.90 28.17 31.41
CA ALA A 99 -3.39 26.80 31.59
C ALA A 99 -2.45 25.76 30.94
N HIS A 100 -2.06 24.72 31.68
CA HIS A 100 -1.17 23.64 31.22
C HIS A 100 -1.77 22.71 30.14
N HIS A 101 -2.87 23.06 29.49
CA HIS A 101 -3.51 22.22 28.48
C HIS A 101 -3.06 22.60 27.06
N PRO A 102 -2.80 21.61 26.18
CA PRO A 102 -2.43 21.90 24.80
C PRO A 102 -3.58 22.60 24.07
N THR A 103 -3.25 23.66 23.32
CA THR A 103 -4.23 24.36 22.48
C THR A 103 -4.63 23.48 21.30
N ALA A 104 -5.82 23.69 20.73
CA ALA A 104 -6.24 22.98 19.52
C ALA A 104 -5.20 23.14 18.40
N ALA A 105 -4.60 24.33 18.25
CA ALA A 105 -3.56 24.59 17.27
C ALA A 105 -2.29 23.77 17.49
N ALA A 106 -1.83 23.65 18.74
CA ALA A 106 -0.70 22.79 19.06
C ALA A 106 -0.99 21.32 18.72
N VAL A 107 -2.18 20.82 19.07
CA VAL A 107 -2.58 19.43 18.76
C VAL A 107 -2.65 19.16 17.25
N PHE A 108 -3.17 20.10 16.44
CA PHE A 108 -3.14 19.94 14.98
C PHE A 108 -1.72 19.94 14.42
N HIS A 109 -0.82 20.77 14.96
CA HIS A 109 0.58 20.80 14.56
C HIS A 109 1.28 19.49 14.92
N ASP A 110 1.11 19.01 16.16
CA ASP A 110 1.68 17.73 16.61
C ASP A 110 1.15 16.56 15.77
N CYS A 111 -0.15 16.54 15.45
CA CYS A 111 -0.70 15.53 14.56
C CYS A 111 -0.11 15.62 13.14
N PHE A 112 0.10 16.83 12.60
CA PHE A 112 0.75 17.01 11.31
C PHE A 112 2.18 16.45 11.31
N ASP A 113 2.97 16.73 12.36
CA ASP A 113 4.33 16.21 12.49
C ASP A 113 4.34 14.68 12.61
N ASN A 114 3.46 14.09 13.42
CA ASN A 114 3.31 12.63 13.51
C ASN A 114 2.97 12.00 12.15
N LEU A 115 2.04 12.59 11.38
CA LEU A 115 1.71 12.06 10.04
C LEU A 115 2.87 12.21 9.04
N LYS A 116 3.71 13.24 9.20
CA LYS A 116 4.90 13.41 8.38
C LYS A 116 5.95 12.36 8.70
N ASP A 117 6.13 12.01 9.97
CA ASP A 117 7.02 10.94 10.38
C ASP A 117 6.52 9.58 9.87
N ALA A 118 5.22 9.28 10.03
CA ALA A 118 4.58 8.11 9.43
C ALA A 118 4.81 8.02 7.90
N VAL A 119 4.74 9.15 7.18
CA VAL A 119 5.04 9.21 5.73
C VAL A 119 6.49 8.83 5.43
N GLU A 120 7.47 9.29 6.21
CA GLU A 120 8.88 8.92 6.02
C GLU A 120 9.13 7.44 6.29
N GLU A 121 8.49 6.87 7.29
CA GLU A 121 8.58 5.45 7.62
C GLU A 121 7.93 4.56 6.54
N MET A 122 6.78 4.97 6.01
CA MET A 122 6.17 4.34 4.85
C MET A 122 7.04 4.46 3.59
N ARG A 123 7.74 5.58 3.39
CA ARG A 123 8.74 5.73 2.31
C ARG A 123 9.92 4.80 2.49
N GLY A 124 10.43 4.64 3.71
CA GLY A 124 11.46 3.67 4.08
C GLY A 124 11.03 2.25 3.75
N SER A 125 9.81 1.89 4.17
CA SER A 125 9.16 0.60 3.88
C SER A 125 9.09 0.34 2.36
N MET A 126 8.59 1.31 1.60
CA MET A 126 8.53 1.21 0.14
C MET A 126 9.90 1.08 -0.52
N LYS A 127 10.90 1.81 -0.02
CA LYS A 127 12.27 1.73 -0.53
C LYS A 127 12.84 0.33 -0.30
N GLN A 128 12.69 -0.20 0.90
CA GLN A 128 13.15 -1.54 1.24
C GLN A 128 12.43 -2.64 0.45
N MET A 129 11.11 -2.50 0.21
CA MET A 129 10.34 -3.40 -0.65
C MET A 129 10.81 -3.39 -2.11
N ARG A 130 11.27 -2.24 -2.63
CA ARG A 130 11.87 -2.14 -3.99
C ARG A 130 13.28 -2.71 -4.05
N GLU A 131 14.02 -2.62 -2.95
CA GLU A 131 15.41 -3.08 -2.83
C GLU A 131 15.50 -4.55 -2.35
N LEU A 132 14.37 -5.27 -2.27
CA LEU A 132 14.36 -6.68 -1.91
C LEU A 132 15.29 -7.45 -2.83
N VAL A 133 16.34 -8.04 -2.25
CA VAL A 133 17.37 -8.70 -3.03
C VAL A 133 16.85 -10.07 -3.44
N SER A 134 16.34 -10.18 -4.68
CA SER A 134 15.80 -11.43 -5.22
C SER A 134 16.84 -12.57 -5.33
N THR A 135 18.13 -12.26 -5.21
CA THR A 135 19.25 -13.21 -5.22
C THR A 135 19.96 -13.33 -3.87
N GLY A 136 19.39 -12.77 -2.80
CA GLY A 136 19.98 -12.73 -1.45
C GLY A 136 19.73 -14.02 -0.67
N SER A 137 20.42 -14.20 0.45
CA SER A 137 20.10 -15.27 1.39
C SER A 137 18.72 -15.03 2.03
N LEU A 138 18.06 -16.11 2.47
CA LEU A 138 16.81 -16.02 3.24
C LEU A 138 16.98 -15.12 4.49
N GLU A 139 18.17 -15.12 5.10
CA GLU A 139 18.50 -14.25 6.24
C GLU A 139 18.47 -12.77 5.84
N SER A 140 19.08 -12.41 4.70
CA SER A 140 19.04 -11.05 4.18
C SER A 140 17.62 -10.62 3.86
N PHE A 141 16.79 -11.50 3.27
CA PHE A 141 15.38 -11.22 3.03
C PHE A 141 14.62 -10.96 4.34
N ARG A 142 14.82 -11.81 5.35
CA ARG A 142 14.16 -11.65 6.66
C ARG A 142 14.55 -10.34 7.35
N PHE A 143 15.83 -9.99 7.30
CA PHE A 143 16.30 -8.72 7.85
C PHE A 143 15.66 -7.52 7.14
N GLN A 144 15.62 -7.53 5.81
CA GLN A 144 14.97 -6.47 5.02
C GLN A 144 13.48 -6.36 5.34
N MET A 145 12.76 -7.48 5.41
CA MET A 145 11.34 -7.47 5.77
C MET A 145 11.11 -7.03 7.22
N SER A 146 12.03 -7.32 8.14
CA SER A 146 11.94 -6.82 9.52
C SER A 146 12.05 -5.29 9.61
N ASN A 147 12.80 -4.66 8.71
CA ASN A 147 12.82 -3.19 8.61
C ASN A 147 11.45 -2.66 8.14
N VAL A 148 10.85 -3.27 7.12
CA VAL A 148 9.51 -2.92 6.62
C VAL A 148 8.47 -3.05 7.74
N GLN A 149 8.49 -4.15 8.48
CA GLN A 149 7.57 -4.37 9.60
C GLN A 149 7.76 -3.33 10.71
N THR A 150 9.01 -3.00 11.04
CA THR A 150 9.34 -2.00 12.06
C THR A 150 8.82 -0.63 11.68
N TRP A 151 9.11 -0.16 10.47
CA TRP A 151 8.67 1.16 10.02
C TRP A 151 7.15 1.26 9.86
N LEU A 152 6.46 0.22 9.39
CA LEU A 152 4.99 0.25 9.34
C LEU A 152 4.35 0.22 10.74
N SER A 153 4.99 -0.43 11.71
CA SER A 153 4.51 -0.44 13.10
C SER A 153 4.72 0.91 13.78
N ALA A 154 5.85 1.57 13.48
CA ALA A 154 6.11 2.93 13.92
C ALA A 154 5.12 3.92 13.29
N ALA A 155 4.81 3.77 12.00
CA ALA A 155 3.88 4.67 11.32
C ALA A 155 2.47 4.58 11.93
N LEU A 156 2.05 3.37 12.29
CA LEU A 156 0.79 3.15 13.01
C LEU A 156 0.80 3.79 14.41
N THR A 157 1.95 3.78 15.09
CA THR A 157 2.13 4.42 16.41
C THR A 157 2.05 5.94 16.31
N ASP A 158 2.62 6.54 15.27
CA ASP A 158 2.53 7.98 15.02
C ASP A 158 1.09 8.39 14.68
N GLU A 159 0.40 7.60 13.86
CA GLU A 159 -1.01 7.83 13.56
C GLU A 159 -1.90 7.70 14.83
N GLU A 160 -1.62 6.73 15.71
CA GLU A 160 -2.26 6.62 17.03
C GLU A 160 -1.97 7.85 17.91
N THR A 161 -0.72 8.28 17.98
CA THR A 161 -0.27 9.44 18.76
C THR A 161 -0.95 10.72 18.29
N CYS A 162 -1.14 10.90 16.97
CA CYS A 162 -1.95 11.99 16.44
C CYS A 162 -3.37 11.97 17.04
N THR A 163 -4.09 10.86 16.95
CA THR A 163 -5.48 10.79 17.48
C THR A 163 -5.54 10.97 18.99
N ASP A 164 -4.51 10.50 19.70
CA ASP A 164 -4.41 10.60 21.15
C ASP A 164 -4.24 12.05 21.63
N GLY A 165 -3.55 12.89 20.86
CA GLY A 165 -3.41 14.32 21.15
C GLY A 165 -4.73 15.08 21.21
N PHE A 166 -5.78 14.60 20.51
CA PHE A 166 -7.10 15.23 20.51
C PHE A 166 -7.99 14.85 21.69
N LYS A 167 -7.59 13.93 22.58
CA LYS A 167 -8.47 13.41 23.65
C LYS A 167 -9.05 14.51 24.56
N ASP A 168 -8.25 15.53 24.88
CA ASP A 168 -8.63 16.63 25.78
C ASP A 168 -9.20 17.87 25.05
N ILE A 169 -9.40 17.79 23.74
CA ILE A 169 -9.97 18.87 22.92
C ILE A 169 -11.48 18.67 22.77
N HIS A 170 -12.30 19.61 23.25
CA HIS A 170 -13.76 19.48 23.24
C HIS A 170 -14.49 20.40 22.25
N ASP A 171 -14.04 21.65 22.08
CA ASP A 171 -14.75 22.68 21.30
C ASP A 171 -14.05 23.00 19.96
N GLU A 172 -13.63 21.97 19.23
CA GLU A 172 -12.94 22.12 17.94
C GLU A 172 -13.71 21.42 16.81
N PRO A 173 -14.45 22.16 15.95
CA PRO A 173 -15.29 21.58 14.90
C PRO A 173 -14.57 20.69 13.88
N ARG A 174 -13.25 20.85 13.72
CA ARG A 174 -12.44 20.04 12.78
C ARG A 174 -11.93 18.73 13.39
N LYS A 175 -11.98 18.57 14.72
CA LYS A 175 -11.43 17.40 15.42
C LYS A 175 -11.99 16.09 14.87
N ASP A 176 -13.31 15.96 14.79
CA ASP A 176 -13.95 14.69 14.41
C ASP A 176 -13.61 14.28 12.98
N ASP A 177 -13.57 15.23 12.04
CA ASP A 177 -13.17 14.96 10.64
C ASP A 177 -11.70 14.53 10.56
N VAL A 178 -10.81 15.19 11.31
CA VAL A 178 -9.39 14.80 11.37
C VAL A 178 -9.21 13.42 11.99
N CYS A 179 -9.78 13.17 13.17
CA CYS A 179 -9.70 11.86 13.83
C CYS A 179 -10.26 10.74 12.95
N ALA A 180 -11.37 10.96 12.25
CA ALA A 180 -11.93 9.97 11.33
C ALA A 180 -10.99 9.65 10.17
N ARG A 181 -10.37 10.68 9.56
CA ARG A 181 -9.38 10.47 8.48
C ARG A 181 -8.13 9.75 8.97
N VAL A 182 -7.65 10.09 10.17
CA VAL A 182 -6.49 9.43 10.77
C VAL A 182 -6.82 7.96 11.10
N ASP A 183 -8.01 7.69 11.63
CA ASP A 183 -8.47 6.31 11.86
C ASP A 183 -8.57 5.49 10.58
N ASP A 184 -8.93 6.09 9.45
CA ASP A 184 -8.92 5.39 8.18
C ASP A 184 -7.50 5.03 7.74
N VAL A 185 -6.51 5.93 7.85
CA VAL A 185 -5.12 5.57 7.53
C VAL A 185 -4.56 4.53 8.51
N LYS A 186 -4.87 4.60 9.82
CA LYS A 186 -4.51 3.55 10.81
C LYS A 186 -4.95 2.16 10.39
N LYS A 187 -6.21 2.05 9.93
CA LYS A 187 -6.75 0.77 9.44
C LYS A 187 -6.02 0.30 8.18
N MET A 188 -5.68 1.22 7.28
CA MET A 188 -4.92 0.91 6.06
C MET A 188 -3.48 0.49 6.38
N THR A 189 -2.80 1.16 7.30
CA THR A 189 -1.47 0.81 7.81
C THR A 189 -1.48 -0.58 8.46
N SER A 190 -2.46 -0.85 9.32
CA SER A 190 -2.68 -2.17 9.93
C SER A 190 -2.85 -3.28 8.87
N ASN A 191 -3.67 -3.04 7.85
CA ASN A 191 -3.84 -3.97 6.74
C ASN A 191 -2.54 -4.18 5.94
N ALA A 192 -1.79 -3.11 5.65
CA ALA A 192 -0.51 -3.20 4.94
C ALA A 192 0.51 -4.03 5.73
N LEU A 193 0.62 -3.80 7.05
CA LEU A 193 1.48 -4.59 7.93
C LEU A 193 1.09 -6.07 7.95
N ALA A 194 -0.21 -6.38 7.98
CA ALA A 194 -0.69 -7.77 7.92
C ALA A 194 -0.32 -8.46 6.59
N LEU A 195 -0.40 -7.75 5.46
CA LEU A 195 0.00 -8.27 4.16
C LEU A 195 1.52 -8.46 4.05
N VAL A 196 2.32 -7.56 4.64
CA VAL A 196 3.78 -7.70 4.77
C VAL A 196 4.13 -8.95 5.58
N ASN A 197 3.47 -9.17 6.72
CA ASN A 197 3.67 -10.37 7.53
C ASN A 197 3.37 -11.64 6.73
N ARG A 198 2.27 -11.66 6.00
CA ARG A 198 1.89 -12.80 5.15
C ARG A 198 2.87 -13.04 4.00
N CYS A 199 3.46 -11.98 3.44
CA CYS A 199 4.54 -12.10 2.46
C CYS A 199 5.77 -12.81 3.05
N VAL A 200 6.14 -12.49 4.30
CA VAL A 200 7.24 -13.17 5.00
C VAL A 200 6.92 -14.65 5.23
N ASP A 201 5.73 -14.96 5.74
CA ASP A 201 5.32 -16.34 6.02
C ASP A 201 5.33 -17.21 4.75
N LYS A 202 4.86 -16.67 3.62
CA LYS A 202 4.87 -17.35 2.32
C LYS A 202 6.26 -17.54 1.71
N ALA A 203 7.24 -16.73 2.08
CA ALA A 203 8.62 -16.89 1.60
C ALA A 203 9.41 -17.93 2.42
N ILE A 204 8.92 -18.29 3.62
CA ILE A 204 9.57 -19.25 4.52
C ILE A 204 9.04 -20.68 4.34
N HIS A 205 7.84 -20.83 3.76
CA HIS A 205 7.13 -22.10 3.57
C HIS A 205 6.89 -22.42 2.09
#